data_AF-A0A392UW64-F1
#
_entry.id   AF-A0A392UW64-F1
#
_cell.length_a   1.000
_cell.length_b   1.000
_cell.length_c   1.000
_cell.angle_alpha   90.00
_cell.angle_beta   90.00
_cell.angle_gamma   90.00
#
_symmetry.space_group_name_H-M   'P 1'
#
loop_
_entity.id
_entity.type
_entity.pdbx_description
1 polymer ?
#
loop_
_entity_poly.entity_id
_entity_poly.type
_entity_poly.pdbx_seq_one_letter_code
_entity_poly.pdbx_strand_id
1 'polypeptide(L)' 'MLSKCPNHGFDVLTQIHIFRNGLLQQTKLLLDATAGGSMLSLSVADATAIIDKMALSDRQ' A
#
# COMPACT_ATOMS: atom_id res chain seq x y z
N MET A 1 -4.02 -15.73 -26.87
CA MET A 1 -3.83 -14.38 -26.29
C MET A 1 -5.08 -14.08 -25.47
N LEU A 2 -5.02 -14.24 -24.15
CA LEU A 2 -6.13 -13.88 -23.27
C LEU A 2 -6.15 -12.36 -23.19
N SER A 3 -7.07 -11.74 -23.92
CA SER A 3 -7.36 -10.31 -23.83
C SER A 3 -7.60 -9.97 -22.36
N LYS A 4 -6.66 -9.25 -21.76
CA LYS A 4 -6.82 -8.70 -20.41
C LYS A 4 -8.04 -7.79 -20.46
N CYS A 5 -9.14 -8.23 -19.88
CA CYS A 5 -10.32 -7.40 -19.68
C CYS A 5 -9.86 -6.10 -18.99
N PRO A 6 -10.14 -4.92 -19.55
CA PRO A 6 -9.52 -3.66 -19.12
C PRO A 6 -9.77 -3.33 -17.64
N ASN A 7 -10.82 -3.89 -17.04
CA ASN A 7 -11.21 -3.67 -15.64
C ASN A 7 -11.18 -4.94 -14.77
N HIS A 8 -10.40 -5.97 -15.12
CA HIS A 8 -10.35 -7.20 -14.32
C HIS A 8 -9.48 -7.07 -13.05
N GLY A 9 -8.84 -5.92 -12.85
CA GLY A 9 -8.08 -5.61 -11.64
C GLY A 9 -8.80 -4.58 -10.77
N PHE A 10 -8.56 -4.65 -9.47
CA PHE A 10 -8.85 -3.53 -8.58
C PHE A 10 -8.00 -2.32 -9.02
N ASP A 11 -8.55 -1.11 -8.94
CA ASP A 11 -7.74 0.08 -9.12
C ASP A 11 -6.68 0.18 -8.01
N VAL A 12 -5.61 0.94 -8.27
CA VAL A 12 -4.44 0.99 -7.37
C VAL A 12 -4.82 1.46 -5.96
N LEU A 13 -5.77 2.40 -5.84
CA LEU A 13 -6.22 2.88 -4.53
C LEU A 13 -6.94 1.76 -3.77
N THR A 14 -7.81 1.00 -4.45
CA THR A 14 -8.45 -0.20 -3.86
C THR A 14 -7.41 -1.25 -3.45
N GLN A 15 -6.37 -1.48 -4.25
CA GLN A 15 -5.28 -2.40 -3.89
C GLN A 15 -4.53 -1.96 -2.62
N ILE A 16 -4.23 -0.67 -2.47
CA ILE A 16 -3.58 -0.10 -1.27
C ILE A 16 -4.47 -0.29 -0.04
N HIS A 17 -5.78 -0.07 -0.16
CA HIS A 17 -6.72 -0.31 0.93
C HIS A 17 -6.76 -1.78 1.34
N ILE A 18 -6.86 -2.70 0.37
CA ILE A 18 -6.86 -4.15 0.63
C ILE A 18 -5.55 -4.55 1.30
N PHE A 19 -4.41 -4.10 0.78
CA PHE A 19 -3.09 -4.35 1.36
C PHE A 19 -3.03 -3.87 2.81
N ARG A 20 -3.34 -2.59 3.07
CA ARG A 20 -3.32 -2.02 4.43
C ARG A 20 -4.23 -2.80 5.35
N ASN A 21 -5.43 -3.15 4.93
CA ASN A 21 -6.39 -3.87 5.77
C ASN A 21 -5.95 -5.30 6.08
N GLY A 22 -5.21 -5.95 5.18
CA GLY A 22 -4.63 -7.27 5.40
C GLY A 22 -3.44 -7.31 6.37
N LEU A 23 -2.84 -6.15 6.70
CA LEU A 23 -1.72 -6.09 7.63
C LEU A 23 -2.12 -6.35 9.09
N LEU A 24 -1.17 -6.89 9.87
CA LEU A 24 -1.26 -6.94 11.32
C LEU A 24 -1.34 -5.53 11.91
N GLN A 25 -2.01 -5.38 13.05
CA GLN A 25 -2.25 -4.07 13.65
C GLN A 25 -0.96 -3.31 13.98
N GLN A 26 0.08 -4.00 14.46
CA GLN A 26 1.38 -3.39 14.73
C GLN A 26 2.02 -2.83 13.45
N THR A 27 1.97 -3.57 12.34
CA THR A 27 2.48 -3.12 11.05
C THR A 27 1.69 -1.95 10.49
N LYS A 28 0.36 -1.91 10.69
CA LYS A 28 -0.48 -0.76 10.32
C LYS A 28 -0.06 0.51 11.07
N LEU A 29 0.19 0.40 12.38
CA LEU A 29 0.64 1.52 13.19
C LEU A 29 2.02 2.02 12.76
N LEU A 30 2.96 1.12 12.48
CA LEU A 30 4.28 1.48 11.97
C LEU A 30 4.19 2.17 10.60
N LEU A 31 3.32 1.68 9.73
CA LEU A 31 3.07 2.25 8.41
C LEU A 31 2.51 3.68 8.52
N ASP A 32 1.51 3.90 9.36
CA ASP A 32 0.95 5.24 9.61
C ASP A 32 1.99 6.17 10.27
N ALA A 33 2.79 5.68 11.22
CA ALA A 33 3.88 6.47 11.82
C ALA A 33 4.92 6.89 10.78
N THR A 34 5.28 5.99 9.86
CA THR A 34 6.23 6.27 8.76
C THR A 34 5.65 7.27 7.75
N ALA A 35 4.34 7.23 7.54
CA ALA A 35 3.60 8.19 6.73
C ALA A 35 3.43 9.57 7.41
N GLY A 36 3.78 9.71 8.69
CA GLY A 36 3.55 10.93 9.47
C GLY A 36 2.08 11.20 9.77
N GLY A 37 1.23 10.17 9.73
CA GLY A 37 -0.22 10.28 9.84
C GLY A 37 -0.93 9.09 9.21
N SER A 38 -2.21 9.21 8.88
CA SER A 38 -2.91 8.14 8.18
C SER A 38 -2.31 7.92 6.79
N MET A 39 -1.80 6.72 6.48
CA MET A 39 -1.31 6.43 5.13
C MET A 39 -2.39 6.62 4.06
N LEU A 40 -3.66 6.42 4.42
CA LEU A 40 -4.79 6.58 3.51
C LEU A 40 -5.11 8.03 3.14
N SER A 41 -4.52 9.02 3.82
CA SER A 41 -4.64 10.44 3.42
C SER A 41 -3.60 10.86 2.38
N LEU A 42 -2.66 9.97 2.03
CA LEU A 42 -1.60 10.26 1.06
C LEU A 42 -2.07 10.06 -0.38
N SER A 43 -1.31 10.64 -1.31
CA SER A 43 -1.46 10.28 -2.71
C SER A 43 -1.07 8.80 -2.93
N VAL A 44 -1.60 8.19 -4.00
CA VAL A 44 -1.26 6.80 -4.37
C VAL A 44 0.24 6.62 -4.56
N ALA A 45 0.92 7.63 -5.13
CA ALA A 45 2.36 7.59 -5.37
C ALA A 45 3.15 7.57 -4.04
N ASP A 46 2.79 8.46 -3.11
CA ASP A 46 3.48 8.56 -1.81
C ASP A 46 3.24 7.31 -0.95
N ALA A 47 2.00 6.81 -0.92
CA ALA A 47 1.66 5.58 -0.22
C ALA A 47 2.46 4.38 -0.76
N THR A 48 2.61 4.26 -2.08
CA THR A 48 3.40 3.21 -2.72
C THR A 48 4.88 3.33 -2.35
N ALA A 49 5.44 4.54 -2.42
CA ALA A 49 6.84 4.79 -2.08
C ALA A 49 7.17 4.42 -0.62
N ILE A 50 6.26 4.67 0.32
CA ILE A 50 6.43 4.29 1.72
C ILE A 50 6.40 2.77 1.89
N ILE A 51 5.47 2.08 1.23
CA ILE A 51 5.38 0.61 1.27
C ILE A 51 6.69 -0.01 0.76
N ASP A 52 7.20 0.48 -0.37
CA ASP A 52 8.46 0.01 -0.95
C ASP A 52 9.64 0.29 -0.02
N LYS A 53 9.70 1.49 0.56
CA LYS A 53 10.74 1.86 1.53
C LYS A 53 10.73 0.92 2.74
N MET A 54 9.56 0.65 3.33
CA MET A 54 9.45 -0.28 4.45
C MET A 54 9.87 -1.70 4.06
N ALA A 55 9.46 -2.17 2.88
CA ALA A 55 9.84 -3.48 2.38
C ALA A 55 11.35 -3.62 2.09
N LEU A 56 12.03 -2.52 1.73
CA LEU A 56 13.48 -2.49 1.56
C LEU A 56 14.21 -2.44 2.90
N SER A 57 13.70 -1.67 3.87
CA SER A 57 14.28 -1.58 5.22
C SER A 57 14.20 -2.91 5.98
N ASP A 58 13.13 -3.68 5.83
CA ASP A 58 12.97 -5.00 6.48
C ASP A 58 13.97 -6.07 5.96
N ARG A 59 14.65 -5.81 4.85
CA ARG A 59 15.61 -6.74 4.22
C ARG A 59 17.07 -6.45 4.59
N GLN A 60 17.34 -5.43 5.40
CA GLN A 60 18.67 -5.07 5.90
C GLN A 60 18.85 -5.53 7.34
#